data_AF-G7DSP6-F1
#
_entry.id   AF-G7DSP6-F1
#
_cell.length_a   1.000
_cell.length_b   1.000
_cell.length_c   1.000
_cell.angle_alpha   90.00
_cell.angle_beta   90.00
_cell.angle_gamma   90.00
#
_symmetry.space_group_name_H-M   'P 1'
#
loop_
_entity.id
_entity.type
_entity.pdbx_description
1 polymer ?
#
loop_
_entity_poly.entity_id
_entity_poly.type
_entity_poly.pdbx_seq_one_letter_code
_entity_poly.pdbx_strand_id
1 'polypeptide(L)'
;MAPARKATKAGAKEVPSLTLASSAAAHMSEETRGAALAAPRGLIAAIGCSSLFGLLVLLSFLFSIQDYQTTIDSPYGQPVLQIFVDAVGENGAIVMMTVIMICVFHCGLFSVCSNSRMYYSFARDSGIPKWFATVDKRTQAPVKTIWLAVLLSFCLALPSLGSTVAFTAATSIATSGLYISYGIPIALGLVWPHHFQKGPFTLGILSKPIAAAAVMWVICITIFFCLPTANPVTSQTLNYCPVAIGVIALYIAVSWTFWARKYFVGPVRAVDGLQVAPADATDAYAHLEIGADNKLAEKDSPIDETEKESL
;
A
#
# COMPACT_ATOMS: atom_id res chain seq x y z
N MET A 1 -23.38 -10.01 -52.90
CA MET A 1 -22.08 -9.30 -53.04
C MET A 1 -22.14 -8.07 -52.15
N ALA A 2 -21.72 -8.21 -50.89
CA ALA A 2 -21.71 -7.15 -49.87
C ALA A 2 -20.40 -7.27 -49.08
N PRO A 3 -19.68 -6.17 -48.80
CA PRO A 3 -18.28 -6.24 -48.37
C PRO A 3 -18.14 -6.56 -46.89
N ALA A 4 -17.21 -7.47 -46.58
CA ALA A 4 -16.84 -7.89 -45.25
C ALA A 4 -16.26 -6.72 -44.43
N ARG A 5 -16.92 -6.38 -43.33
CA ARG A 5 -16.44 -5.41 -42.33
C ARG A 5 -15.36 -6.10 -41.49
N LYS A 6 -14.08 -5.81 -41.79
CA LYS A 6 -12.94 -6.23 -40.95
C LYS A 6 -13.10 -5.65 -39.54
N ALA A 7 -13.43 -6.50 -38.58
CA ALA A 7 -13.35 -6.19 -37.16
C ALA A 7 -11.88 -6.23 -36.75
N THR A 8 -11.27 -5.05 -36.63
CA THR A 8 -9.93 -4.87 -36.07
C THR A 8 -10.00 -5.24 -34.59
N LYS A 9 -9.53 -6.45 -34.24
CA LYS A 9 -9.29 -6.86 -32.85
C LYS A 9 -8.19 -5.98 -32.26
N ALA A 10 -8.58 -4.85 -31.68
CA ALA A 10 -7.75 -4.10 -30.77
C ALA A 10 -7.69 -4.88 -29.46
N GLY A 11 -6.67 -5.74 -29.32
CA GLY A 11 -6.34 -6.35 -28.03
C GLY A 11 -6.06 -5.23 -27.03
N ALA A 12 -6.96 -5.08 -26.06
CA ALA A 12 -6.77 -4.21 -24.91
C ALA A 12 -5.59 -4.75 -24.09
N LYS A 13 -4.40 -4.30 -24.48
CA LYS A 13 -3.15 -4.52 -23.77
C LYS A 13 -3.26 -3.65 -22.53
N GLU A 14 -3.87 -4.14 -21.45
CA GLU A 14 -3.95 -3.37 -20.21
C GLU A 14 -2.53 -3.21 -19.65
N VAL A 15 -2.01 -2.00 -19.81
CA VAL A 15 -0.73 -1.53 -19.28
C VAL A 15 -1.03 -1.02 -17.86
N PRO A 16 -0.15 -1.21 -16.86
CA PRO A 16 -0.38 -0.75 -15.49
C PRO A 16 -0.86 0.70 -15.50
N SER A 17 -2.13 0.87 -15.09
CA SER A 17 -2.75 2.18 -15.09
C SER A 17 -2.16 2.98 -13.94
N LEU A 18 -1.52 4.11 -14.23
CA LEU A 18 -0.93 5.00 -13.22
C LEU A 18 -2.05 5.73 -12.48
N THR A 19 -2.74 5.00 -11.60
CA THR A 19 -3.47 5.61 -10.50
C THR A 19 -2.43 5.87 -9.41
N LEU A 20 -2.45 7.07 -8.82
CA LEU A 20 -1.67 7.40 -7.63
C LEU A 20 -2.23 6.59 -6.46
N ALA A 21 -2.10 5.26 -6.51
CA ALA A 21 -2.47 4.36 -5.44
C ALA A 21 -1.29 4.31 -4.48
N SER A 22 -1.48 4.86 -3.29
CA SER A 22 -0.63 4.55 -2.13
C SER A 22 -0.49 3.03 -2.06
N SER A 23 0.73 2.55 -1.77
CA SER A 23 1.07 1.13 -1.81
C SER A 23 0.07 0.28 -1.02
N ALA A 24 -0.44 0.77 0.11
CA ALA A 24 -1.47 0.07 0.89
C ALA A 24 -2.78 -0.16 0.12
N ALA A 25 -3.24 0.83 -0.66
CA ALA A 25 -4.43 0.70 -1.50
C ALA A 25 -4.19 -0.17 -2.73
N ALA A 26 -2.96 -0.20 -3.26
CA ALA A 26 -2.56 -1.13 -4.30
C ALA A 26 -2.50 -2.58 -3.78
N HIS A 27 -1.98 -2.80 -2.56
CA HIS A 27 -1.94 -4.12 -1.93
C HIS A 27 -3.33 -4.69 -1.63
N MET A 28 -4.29 -3.84 -1.28
CA MET A 28 -5.67 -4.25 -1.02
C MET A 28 -6.56 -4.19 -2.26
N SER A 29 -6.00 -3.83 -3.43
CA SER A 29 -6.78 -3.66 -4.65
C SER A 29 -7.42 -4.97 -5.13
N GLU A 30 -6.75 -6.11 -4.93
CA GLU A 30 -7.26 -7.45 -5.25
C GLU A 30 -8.48 -7.83 -4.39
N GLU A 31 -8.59 -7.27 -3.18
CA GLU A 31 -9.67 -7.54 -2.22
C GLU A 31 -10.79 -6.47 -2.28
N THR A 32 -10.60 -5.40 -3.05
CA THR A 32 -11.51 -4.24 -3.09
C THR A 32 -12.40 -4.25 -4.33
N ARG A 33 -13.72 -4.25 -4.13
CA ARG A 33 -14.69 -4.07 -5.23
C ARG A 33 -14.52 -2.71 -5.89
N GLY A 34 -14.31 -2.68 -7.21
CA GLY A 34 -14.13 -1.43 -7.95
C GLY A 34 -12.84 -0.69 -7.60
N ALA A 35 -11.75 -1.42 -7.32
CA ALA A 35 -10.47 -0.88 -6.88
C ALA A 35 -9.96 0.31 -7.72
N ALA A 36 -10.21 0.32 -9.03
CA ALA A 36 -9.75 1.38 -9.94
C ALA A 36 -10.28 2.79 -9.59
N LEU A 37 -11.44 2.89 -8.91
CA LEU A 37 -11.99 4.15 -8.41
C LEU A 37 -12.01 4.22 -6.88
N ALA A 38 -12.22 3.10 -6.20
CA ALA A 38 -12.26 3.05 -4.75
C ALA A 38 -10.89 3.33 -4.12
N ALA A 39 -9.80 2.78 -4.67
CA ALA A 39 -8.45 2.99 -4.16
C ALA A 39 -8.01 4.47 -4.18
N PRO A 40 -8.12 5.22 -5.30
CA PRO A 40 -7.71 6.63 -5.31
C PRO A 40 -8.62 7.52 -4.45
N ARG A 41 -9.93 7.27 -4.41
CA ARG A 41 -10.85 8.02 -3.53
C ARG A 41 -10.58 7.76 -2.05
N GLY A 42 -10.36 6.49 -1.69
CA GLY A 42 -9.99 6.09 -0.34
C GLY A 42 -8.69 6.73 0.10
N LEU A 43 -7.70 6.84 -0.79
CA LEU A 43 -6.44 7.53 -0.49
C LEU A 43 -6.65 9.02 -0.18
N ILE A 44 -7.40 9.74 -1.02
CA ILE A 44 -7.67 11.17 -0.81
C ILE A 44 -8.42 11.40 0.50
N ALA A 45 -9.44 10.56 0.77
CA ALA A 45 -10.18 10.62 2.03
C ALA A 45 -9.28 10.33 3.24
N ALA A 46 -8.44 9.31 3.17
CA ALA A 46 -7.51 8.95 4.25
C ALA A 46 -6.50 10.07 4.54
N ILE A 47 -5.92 10.67 3.49
CA ILE A 47 -5.00 11.81 3.65
C ILE A 47 -5.74 13.00 4.26
N GLY A 48 -6.94 13.32 3.78
CA GLY A 48 -7.75 14.43 4.31
C GLY A 48 -8.10 14.25 5.78
N CYS A 49 -8.62 13.07 6.14
CA CYS A 49 -8.92 12.73 7.54
C CYS A 49 -7.65 12.76 8.41
N SER A 50 -6.57 12.11 7.97
CA SER A 50 -5.31 12.08 8.73
C SER A 50 -4.71 13.48 8.92
N SER A 51 -4.82 14.36 7.93
CA SER A 51 -4.33 15.73 8.03
C SER A 51 -5.15 16.56 9.03
N LEU A 52 -6.48 16.40 9.02
CA LEU A 52 -7.37 17.08 9.96
C LEU A 52 -7.12 16.61 11.40
N PHE A 53 -7.15 15.29 11.65
CA PHE A 53 -6.90 14.75 12.99
C PHE A 53 -5.47 15.03 13.46
N GLY A 54 -4.47 14.94 12.58
CA GLY A 54 -3.10 15.29 12.89
C GLY A 54 -2.97 16.76 13.30
N LEU A 55 -3.63 17.67 12.60
CA LEU A 55 -3.66 19.09 12.97
C LEU A 55 -4.32 19.32 14.33
N LEU A 56 -5.45 18.67 14.60
CA LEU A 56 -6.13 18.77 15.90
C LEU A 56 -5.23 18.29 17.04
N VAL A 57 -4.56 17.15 16.88
CA VAL A 57 -3.62 16.61 17.89
C VAL A 57 -2.44 17.57 18.09
N LEU A 58 -1.87 18.12 17.02
CA LEU A 58 -0.77 19.09 17.11
C LEU A 58 -1.20 20.37 17.85
N LEU A 59 -2.39 20.90 17.54
CA LEU A 59 -2.94 22.06 18.25
C LEU A 59 -3.20 21.74 19.72
N SER A 60 -3.77 20.57 20.03
CA SER A 60 -3.97 20.13 21.40
C SER A 60 -2.67 20.07 22.19
N PHE A 61 -1.60 19.51 21.62
CA PHE A 61 -0.29 19.51 22.27
C PHE A 61 0.25 20.93 22.44
N LEU A 62 0.19 21.77 21.41
CA LEU A 62 0.69 23.13 21.47
C LEU A 62 0.02 23.96 22.57
N PHE A 63 -1.30 23.82 22.75
CA PHE A 63 -2.04 24.51 23.82
C PHE A 63 -1.90 23.87 25.20
N SER A 64 -1.38 22.63 25.28
CA SER A 64 -1.20 21.93 26.56
C SER A 64 0.18 22.13 27.18
N ILE A 65 1.16 22.68 26.43
CA ILE A 65 2.49 23.00 26.95
C ILE A 65 2.36 24.08 28.02
N GLN A 66 2.73 23.74 29.26
CA GLN A 66 2.73 24.69 30.39
C GLN A 66 4.06 25.44 30.48
N ASP A 67 5.18 24.70 30.45
CA ASP A 67 6.53 25.25 30.41
C ASP A 67 7.33 24.59 29.28
N TYR A 68 7.76 25.43 28.33
CA TYR A 68 8.56 25.00 27.20
C TYR A 68 9.91 24.40 27.63
N GLN A 69 10.60 25.01 28.61
CA GLN A 69 11.94 24.57 28.98
C GLN A 69 11.90 23.20 29.66
N THR A 70 10.97 23.01 30.60
CA THR A 70 10.73 21.71 31.25
C THR A 70 10.27 20.64 30.25
N THR A 71 9.55 21.03 29.19
CA THR A 71 9.10 20.09 28.15
C THR A 71 10.26 19.58 27.29
N ILE A 72 11.19 20.45 26.89
CA ILE A 72 12.34 20.05 26.07
C ILE A 72 13.41 19.30 26.87
N ASP A 73 13.63 19.70 28.13
CA ASP A 73 14.60 19.09 29.04
C ASP A 73 13.93 18.08 29.98
N SER A 74 12.87 17.42 29.51
CA SER A 74 12.04 16.55 30.33
C SER A 74 12.87 15.48 31.04
N PRO A 75 12.67 15.27 32.36
CA PRO A 75 13.33 14.21 33.12
C PRO A 75 13.01 12.81 32.59
N TYR A 76 11.93 12.65 31.84
CA TYR A 76 11.53 11.39 31.22
C TYR A 76 12.20 11.15 29.85
N GLY A 77 12.95 12.13 29.33
CA GLY A 77 13.62 12.05 28.02
C GLY A 77 12.66 12.03 26.83
N GLN A 78 11.37 12.28 27.04
CA GLN A 78 10.33 12.30 26.01
C GLN A 78 9.37 13.49 26.23
N PRO A 79 9.42 14.54 25.39
CA PRO A 79 8.60 15.74 25.55
C PRO A 79 7.09 15.48 25.59
N VAL A 80 6.59 14.52 24.80
CA VAL A 80 5.16 14.17 24.77
C VAL A 80 4.69 13.59 26.11
N LEU A 81 5.55 12.83 26.79
CA LEU A 81 5.24 12.31 28.12
C LEU A 81 5.16 13.44 29.14
N GLN A 82 6.08 14.40 29.08
CA GLN A 82 6.03 15.57 29.95
C GLN A 82 4.71 16.33 29.82
N ILE A 83 4.27 16.60 28.58
CA ILE A 83 3.02 17.31 28.31
C ILE A 83 1.82 16.59 28.95
N PHE A 84 1.78 15.25 28.92
CA PHE A 84 0.71 14.51 29.60
C PHE A 84 0.81 14.57 31.12
N VAL A 85 2.01 14.47 31.69
CA VAL A 85 2.18 14.59 33.15
C VAL A 85 1.74 15.97 33.61
N ASP A 86 2.10 17.02 32.89
CA ASP A 86 1.74 18.40 33.23
C ASP A 86 0.23 18.66 33.08
N ALA A 87 -0.43 18.03 32.10
CA ALA A 87 -1.85 18.24 31.83
C ALA A 87 -2.80 17.40 32.70
N VAL A 88 -2.47 16.13 32.99
CA VAL A 88 -3.37 15.17 33.66
C VAL A 88 -2.77 14.45 34.85
N GLY A 89 -1.53 14.77 35.22
CA GLY A 89 -0.77 14.10 36.28
C GLY A 89 -0.20 12.74 35.85
N GLU A 90 0.68 12.17 36.68
CA GLU A 90 1.44 10.93 36.37
C GLU A 90 0.53 9.73 36.07
N ASN A 91 -0.47 9.48 36.90
CA ASN A 91 -1.39 8.34 36.71
C ASN A 91 -2.19 8.47 35.40
N GLY A 92 -2.61 9.68 35.04
CA GLY A 92 -3.29 9.95 33.77
C GLY A 92 -2.36 9.74 32.58
N ALA A 93 -1.13 10.25 32.68
CA ALA A 93 -0.11 10.11 31.64
C ALA A 93 0.25 8.64 31.36
N ILE A 94 0.34 7.80 32.40
CA ILE A 94 0.60 6.36 32.27
C ILE A 94 -0.53 5.68 31.47
N VAL A 95 -1.79 5.98 31.78
CA VAL A 95 -2.94 5.42 31.06
C VAL A 95 -2.91 5.84 29.59
N MET A 96 -2.70 7.13 29.32
CA MET A 96 -2.63 7.65 27.94
C MET A 96 -1.47 7.03 27.14
N MET A 97 -0.30 6.91 27.75
CA MET A 97 0.85 6.26 27.11
C MET A 97 0.62 4.77 26.88
N THR A 98 -0.07 4.08 27.77
CA THR A 98 -0.43 2.68 27.58
C THR A 98 -1.33 2.51 26.36
N VAL A 99 -2.31 3.41 26.16
CA VAL A 99 -3.16 3.41 24.96
C VAL A 99 -2.32 3.64 23.70
N ILE A 100 -1.39 4.61 23.72
CA ILE A 100 -0.48 4.87 22.59
C ILE A 100 0.36 3.63 22.26
N MET A 101 0.90 2.95 23.28
CA MET A 101 1.68 1.73 23.10
C MET A 101 0.87 0.61 22.44
N ILE A 102 -0.40 0.43 22.83
CA ILE A 102 -1.31 -0.53 22.17
C ILE A 102 -1.54 -0.15 20.71
N CYS A 103 -1.78 1.15 20.42
CA CYS A 103 -1.95 1.64 19.05
C CYS A 103 -0.71 1.41 18.19
N VAL A 104 0.49 1.69 18.72
CA VAL A 104 1.77 1.47 18.03
C VAL A 104 2.00 -0.03 17.77
N PHE A 105 1.67 -0.89 18.74
CA PHE A 105 1.75 -2.34 18.58
C PHE A 105 0.86 -2.84 17.43
N HIS A 106 -0.41 -2.39 17.36
CA HIS A 106 -1.30 -2.73 16.25
C HIS A 106 -0.82 -2.17 14.90
N CYS A 107 -0.24 -0.98 14.88
CA CYS A 107 0.36 -0.41 13.68
C CYS A 107 1.53 -1.27 13.17
N GLY A 108 2.39 -1.73 14.09
CA GLY A 108 3.48 -2.67 13.79
C GLY A 108 2.96 -3.99 13.20
N LEU A 109 1.91 -4.57 13.81
CA LEU A 109 1.29 -5.81 13.33
C LEU A 109 0.73 -5.64 11.91
N PHE A 110 0.02 -4.54 11.62
CA PHE A 110 -0.48 -4.24 10.29
C PHE A 110 0.65 -4.08 9.27
N SER A 111 1.74 -3.42 9.66
CA SER A 111 2.91 -3.21 8.81
C SER A 111 3.60 -4.54 8.46
N VAL A 112 3.76 -5.45 9.43
CA VAL A 112 4.30 -6.80 9.18
C VAL A 112 3.38 -7.59 8.24
N CYS A 113 2.07 -7.53 8.45
CA CYS A 113 1.10 -8.18 7.58
C CYS A 113 1.20 -7.66 6.14
N SER A 114 1.26 -6.34 5.94
CA SER A 114 1.40 -5.75 4.61
C SER A 114 2.73 -6.13 3.95
N ASN A 115 3.85 -6.04 4.67
CA ASN A 115 5.18 -6.34 4.15
C ASN A 115 5.31 -7.83 3.73
N SER A 116 4.69 -8.74 4.49
CA SER A 116 4.70 -10.17 4.16
C SER A 116 4.06 -10.50 2.81
N ARG A 117 3.00 -9.76 2.42
CA ARG A 117 2.32 -9.89 1.12
C ARG A 117 3.21 -9.40 -0.02
N MET A 118 3.96 -8.32 0.21
CA MET A 118 4.92 -7.81 -0.76
C MET A 118 6.09 -8.77 -0.97
N TYR A 119 6.65 -9.35 0.10
CA TYR A 119 7.68 -10.38 -0.06
C TYR A 119 7.15 -11.63 -0.75
N TYR A 120 5.91 -12.02 -0.48
CA TYR A 120 5.28 -13.15 -1.16
C TYR A 120 5.12 -12.90 -2.67
N SER A 121 4.61 -11.74 -3.09
CA SER A 121 4.51 -11.40 -4.51
C SER A 121 5.89 -11.32 -5.17
N PHE A 122 6.89 -10.77 -4.46
CA PHE A 122 8.25 -10.73 -4.96
C PHE A 122 8.88 -12.13 -5.08
N ALA A 123 8.57 -13.06 -4.17
CA ALA A 123 8.98 -14.46 -4.27
C ALA A 123 8.31 -15.18 -5.43
N ARG A 124 7.02 -14.91 -5.68
CA ARG A 124 6.25 -15.43 -6.81
C ARG A 124 6.88 -15.01 -8.15
N ASP A 125 7.29 -13.75 -8.23
CA ASP A 125 7.92 -13.17 -9.42
C ASP A 125 9.43 -13.48 -9.51
N SER A 126 9.92 -14.47 -8.74
CA SER A 126 11.33 -14.92 -8.69
C SER A 126 12.34 -13.84 -8.26
N GLY A 127 11.88 -12.80 -7.56
CA GLY A 127 12.68 -11.73 -6.97
C GLY A 127 13.27 -12.05 -5.59
N ILE A 128 12.88 -13.16 -4.95
CA ILE A 128 13.57 -13.83 -3.83
C ILE A 128 13.43 -15.35 -3.98
N PRO A 129 14.18 -16.20 -3.24
CA PRO A 129 14.09 -17.66 -3.40
C PRO A 129 12.64 -18.17 -3.34
N LYS A 130 12.26 -19.00 -4.33
CA LYS A 130 10.87 -19.49 -4.50
C LYS A 130 10.32 -20.24 -3.27
N TRP A 131 11.18 -20.69 -2.35
CA TRP A 131 10.75 -21.27 -1.09
C TRP A 131 9.88 -20.32 -0.24
N PHE A 132 10.06 -19.00 -0.40
CA PHE A 132 9.23 -17.99 0.24
C PHE A 132 7.86 -17.79 -0.42
N ALA A 133 7.65 -18.27 -1.65
CA ALA A 133 6.38 -18.18 -2.38
C ALA A 133 5.36 -19.27 -1.96
N THR A 134 5.44 -19.79 -0.72
CA THR A 134 4.49 -20.80 -0.22
C THR A 134 3.47 -20.15 0.71
N VAL A 135 2.18 -20.40 0.44
CA VAL A 135 1.08 -20.06 1.35
C VAL A 135 0.70 -21.29 2.17
N ASP A 136 0.48 -21.11 3.47
CA ASP A 136 0.02 -22.19 4.34
C ASP A 136 -1.48 -22.49 4.12
N LYS A 137 -1.83 -23.77 4.04
CA LYS A 137 -3.22 -24.20 3.73
C LYS A 137 -4.20 -23.93 4.88
N ARG A 138 -3.74 -23.87 6.12
CA ARG A 138 -4.59 -23.70 7.30
C ARG A 138 -4.85 -22.23 7.58
N THR A 139 -3.82 -21.39 7.50
CA THR A 139 -3.94 -19.96 7.80
C THR A 139 -4.21 -19.10 6.58
N GLN A 140 -4.06 -19.64 5.36
CA GLN A 140 -4.15 -18.91 4.10
C GLN A 140 -3.18 -17.71 4.04
N ALA A 141 -2.11 -17.75 4.84
CA ALA A 141 -1.13 -16.69 4.98
C ALA A 141 0.29 -17.19 4.63
N PRO A 142 1.16 -16.33 4.09
CA PRO A 142 2.54 -16.69 3.76
C PRO A 142 3.44 -16.66 5.01
N VAL A 143 3.31 -17.66 5.89
CA VAL A 143 4.00 -17.71 7.20
C VAL A 143 5.52 -17.55 7.10
N LYS A 144 6.14 -18.08 6.04
CA LYS A 144 7.61 -17.97 5.83
C LYS A 144 8.04 -16.52 5.56
N THR A 145 7.27 -15.75 4.81
CA THR A 145 7.59 -14.34 4.54
C THR A 145 7.29 -13.44 5.74
N ILE A 146 6.32 -13.82 6.58
CA ILE A 146 6.08 -13.17 7.88
C ILE A 146 7.33 -13.28 8.76
N TRP A 147 7.86 -14.49 8.95
CA TRP A 147 9.09 -14.69 9.74
C TRP A 147 10.31 -13.98 9.13
N LEU A 148 10.42 -13.96 7.80
CA LEU A 148 11.46 -13.20 7.12
C LEU A 148 11.36 -11.69 7.44
N ALA A 149 10.15 -11.12 7.34
CA ALA A 149 9.91 -9.72 7.66
C ALA A 149 10.23 -9.41 9.13
N VAL A 150 9.80 -10.25 10.06
CA VAL A 150 10.07 -10.09 11.50
C VAL A 150 11.56 -10.17 11.80
N LEU A 151 12.27 -11.15 11.23
CA LEU A 151 13.70 -11.34 11.46
C LEU A 151 14.52 -10.17 10.90
N LEU A 152 14.17 -9.68 9.70
CA LEU A 152 14.83 -8.51 9.12
C LEU A 152 14.57 -7.25 9.95
N SER A 153 13.33 -7.00 10.36
CA SER A 153 12.99 -5.88 11.24
C SER A 153 13.69 -5.97 12.59
N PHE A 154 13.79 -7.17 13.17
CA PHE A 154 14.52 -7.41 14.42
C PHE A 154 16.00 -7.10 14.26
N CYS A 155 16.64 -7.60 13.19
CA CYS A 155 18.05 -7.32 12.92
C CYS A 155 18.33 -5.83 12.71
N LEU A 156 17.41 -5.12 12.05
CA LEU A 156 17.50 -3.66 11.86
C LEU A 156 17.28 -2.88 13.16
N ALA A 157 16.54 -3.42 14.12
CA ALA A 157 16.30 -2.79 15.42
C ALA A 157 17.44 -3.01 16.43
N LEU A 158 18.25 -4.07 16.27
CA LEU A 158 19.35 -4.39 17.20
C LEU A 158 20.33 -3.24 17.44
N PRO A 159 20.80 -2.48 16.42
CA PRO A 159 21.70 -1.35 16.64
C PRO A 159 21.10 -0.25 17.52
N SER A 160 19.77 -0.09 17.51
CA SER A 160 19.07 0.93 18.29
C SER A 160 19.09 0.65 19.80
N LEU A 161 19.38 -0.59 20.23
CA LEU A 161 19.49 -0.93 21.65
C LEU A 161 20.76 -0.34 22.31
N GLY A 162 21.82 -0.15 21.53
CA GLY A 162 23.12 0.30 22.03
C GLY A 162 23.40 1.79 21.82
N SER A 163 22.62 2.48 20.98
CA SER A 163 22.88 3.88 20.64
C SER A 163 21.62 4.63 20.21
N THR A 164 21.38 5.78 20.85
CA THR A 164 20.34 6.74 20.43
C THR A 164 20.63 7.30 19.03
N VAL A 165 21.91 7.43 18.67
CA VAL A 165 22.33 7.83 17.30
C VAL A 165 21.88 6.80 16.27
N ALA A 166 22.03 5.51 16.58
CA ALA A 166 21.57 4.44 15.70
C ALA A 166 20.05 4.42 15.56
N PHE A 167 19.31 4.73 16.63
CA PHE A 167 17.85 4.88 16.57
C PHE A 167 17.43 6.04 15.66
N THR A 168 18.00 7.24 15.86
CA THR A 168 17.69 8.43 15.04
C THR A 168 18.12 8.26 13.58
N ALA A 169 19.22 7.56 13.34
CA ALA A 169 19.63 7.19 11.98
C ALA A 169 18.62 6.22 11.35
N ALA A 170 18.21 5.17 12.06
CA ALA A 170 17.25 4.18 11.55
C ALA A 170 15.91 4.81 11.17
N THR A 171 15.37 5.71 12.01
CA THR A 171 14.13 6.43 11.70
C THR A 171 14.29 7.33 10.48
N SER A 172 15.39 8.07 10.38
CA SER A 172 15.68 8.92 9.20
C SER A 172 15.80 8.11 7.90
N ILE A 173 16.42 6.94 7.96
CA ILE A 173 16.57 6.02 6.82
C ILE A 173 15.21 5.44 6.41
N ALA A 174 14.39 5.02 7.37
CA ALA A 174 13.07 4.48 7.09
C ALA A 174 12.17 5.53 6.42
N THR A 175 12.18 6.77 6.91
CA THR A 175 11.38 7.86 6.36
C THR A 175 11.86 8.31 4.99
N SER A 176 13.17 8.53 4.81
CA SER A 176 13.74 8.90 3.50
C SER A 176 13.55 7.78 2.46
N GLY A 177 13.75 6.52 2.84
CA GLY A 177 13.53 5.37 1.98
C GLY A 177 12.08 5.27 1.50
N LEU A 178 11.11 5.54 2.38
CA LEU A 178 9.69 5.61 2.01
C LEU A 178 9.43 6.72 0.98
N TYR A 179 9.95 7.93 1.21
CA TYR A 179 9.80 9.04 0.26
C TYR A 179 10.40 8.74 -1.10
N ILE A 180 11.62 8.20 -1.14
CA ILE A 180 12.29 7.79 -2.38
C ILE A 180 11.47 6.72 -3.10
N SER A 181 10.99 5.70 -2.37
CA SER A 181 10.16 4.63 -2.93
C SER A 181 8.86 5.14 -3.55
N TYR A 182 8.24 6.18 -2.99
CA TYR A 182 7.06 6.83 -3.59
C TYR A 182 7.42 7.77 -4.72
N GLY A 183 8.58 8.43 -4.66
CA GLY A 183 9.06 9.34 -5.70
C GLY A 183 9.38 8.63 -7.01
N ILE A 184 9.97 7.42 -6.97
CA ILE A 184 10.37 6.66 -8.16
C ILE A 184 9.20 6.44 -9.15
N PRO A 185 8.06 5.83 -8.77
CA PRO A 185 6.96 5.61 -9.71
C PRO A 185 6.34 6.91 -10.23
N ILE A 186 6.32 7.98 -9.42
CA ILE A 186 5.83 9.31 -9.85
C ILE A 186 6.77 9.91 -10.90
N ALA A 187 8.08 9.83 -10.68
CA ALA A 187 9.09 10.29 -11.63
C ALA A 187 9.05 9.50 -12.94
N LEU A 188 8.92 8.16 -12.86
CA LEU A 188 8.75 7.30 -14.05
C LEU A 188 7.51 7.67 -14.85
N GLY A 189 6.39 7.95 -14.18
CA GLY A 189 5.15 8.42 -14.81
C GLY A 189 5.31 9.77 -15.55
N LEU A 190 6.21 10.63 -15.08
CA LEU A 190 6.50 11.93 -15.70
C LEU A 190 7.45 11.80 -16.90
N VAL A 191 8.49 10.95 -16.78
CA VAL A 191 9.54 10.77 -17.81
C VAL A 191 9.08 9.86 -18.96
N TRP A 192 8.31 8.82 -18.68
CA TRP A 192 7.84 7.85 -19.68
C TRP A 192 6.31 7.76 -19.78
N PRO A 193 5.60 8.87 -20.05
CA PRO A 193 4.13 8.90 -20.03
C PRO A 193 3.50 7.96 -21.07
N HIS A 194 4.21 7.63 -22.15
CA HIS A 194 3.73 6.74 -23.21
C HIS A 194 3.68 5.25 -22.82
N HIS A 195 4.38 4.87 -21.75
CA HIS A 195 4.38 3.49 -21.23
C HIS A 195 3.35 3.28 -20.11
N PHE A 196 2.53 4.29 -19.80
CA PHE A 196 1.46 4.19 -18.81
C PHE A 196 0.11 4.40 -19.49
N GLN A 197 -0.83 3.48 -19.27
CA GLN A 197 -2.22 3.73 -19.63
C GLN A 197 -2.91 4.54 -18.53
N LYS A 198 -3.81 5.43 -18.91
CA LYS A 198 -4.59 6.21 -17.95
C LYS A 198 -5.71 5.34 -17.40
N GLY A 199 -5.81 5.23 -16.08
CA GLY A 199 -6.93 4.56 -15.42
C GLY A 199 -8.21 5.39 -15.47
N PRO A 200 -9.36 4.84 -15.00
CA PRO A 200 -10.64 5.55 -14.97
C PRO A 200 -10.63 6.77 -14.03
N PHE A 201 -9.70 6.82 -13.07
CA PHE A 201 -9.42 8.00 -12.26
C PHE A 201 -8.21 8.76 -12.83
N THR A 202 -8.42 10.01 -13.25
CA THR A 202 -7.33 10.88 -13.70
C THR A 202 -7.50 12.29 -13.12
N LEU A 203 -6.39 12.94 -12.79
CA LEU A 203 -6.37 14.36 -12.40
C LEU A 203 -6.41 15.31 -13.63
N GLY A 204 -6.72 14.77 -14.82
CA GLY A 204 -6.77 15.53 -16.06
C GLY A 204 -5.48 16.30 -16.35
N ILE A 205 -5.61 17.59 -16.61
CA ILE A 205 -4.51 18.51 -16.97
C ILE A 205 -3.55 18.72 -15.77
N LEU A 206 -4.06 18.63 -14.54
CA LEU A 206 -3.28 18.84 -13.32
C LEU A 206 -2.36 17.67 -12.97
N SER A 207 -2.52 16.52 -13.62
CA SER A 207 -1.72 15.33 -13.33
C SER A 207 -0.21 15.57 -13.48
N LYS A 208 0.23 16.25 -14.55
CA LYS A 208 1.65 16.53 -14.81
C LYS A 208 2.26 17.55 -13.83
N PRO A 209 1.68 18.74 -13.59
CA PRO A 209 2.25 19.69 -12.65
C PRO A 209 2.27 19.17 -11.22
N ILE A 210 1.23 18.43 -10.79
CA ILE A 210 1.20 17.81 -9.46
C ILE A 210 2.28 16.75 -9.33
N ALA A 211 2.47 15.90 -10.36
CA ALA A 211 3.54 14.90 -10.35
C ALA A 211 4.94 15.56 -10.29
N ALA A 212 5.17 16.63 -11.06
CA ALA A 212 6.43 17.37 -11.03
C ALA A 212 6.69 18.02 -9.67
N ALA A 213 5.67 18.66 -9.07
CA ALA A 213 5.76 19.24 -7.73
C ALA A 213 6.03 18.16 -6.68
N ALA A 214 5.40 16.99 -6.77
CA ALA A 214 5.64 15.88 -5.86
C ALA A 214 7.08 15.34 -5.96
N VAL A 215 7.61 15.16 -7.18
CA VAL A 215 9.00 14.72 -7.38
C VAL A 215 9.98 15.76 -6.83
N MET A 216 9.76 17.05 -7.10
CA MET A 216 10.58 18.13 -6.56
C MET A 216 10.55 18.15 -5.03
N TRP A 217 9.38 17.97 -4.43
CA TRP A 217 9.22 17.87 -2.98
C TRP A 217 9.97 16.67 -2.39
N VAL A 218 9.87 15.50 -3.02
CA VAL A 218 10.59 14.28 -2.59
C VAL A 218 12.11 14.51 -2.64
N ILE A 219 12.63 15.15 -3.70
CA ILE A 219 14.05 15.49 -3.79
C ILE A 219 14.45 16.44 -2.66
N CYS A 220 13.67 17.51 -2.47
CA CYS A 220 13.94 18.52 -1.46
C CYS A 220 13.94 17.93 -0.04
N ILE A 221 12.93 17.15 0.32
CA ILE A 221 12.81 16.57 1.66
C ILE A 221 13.89 15.50 1.90
N THR A 222 14.28 14.75 0.87
CA THR A 222 15.37 13.77 0.98
C THR A 222 16.70 14.48 1.30
N ILE A 223 16.97 15.64 0.68
CA ILE A 223 18.14 16.45 1.01
C ILE A 223 18.08 16.93 2.46
N PHE A 224 16.94 17.43 2.92
CA PHE A 224 16.78 17.86 4.31
C PHE A 224 16.98 16.71 5.31
N PHE A 225 16.47 15.50 5.02
CA PHE A 225 16.72 14.31 5.83
C PHE A 225 18.18 13.82 5.80
N CYS A 226 18.97 14.28 4.84
CA CYS A 226 20.41 13.99 4.76
C CYS A 226 21.26 14.99 5.57
N LEU A 227 20.69 16.12 6.01
CA LEU A 227 21.40 17.12 6.79
C LEU A 227 21.54 16.70 8.27
N PRO A 228 22.62 17.13 8.94
CA PRO A 228 22.80 16.91 10.37
C PRO A 228 21.77 17.71 11.18
N THR A 229 21.30 17.11 12.28
CA THR A 229 20.28 17.72 13.16
C THR A 229 20.87 18.67 14.21
N ALA A 230 22.19 18.63 14.42
CA ALA A 230 22.89 19.46 15.40
C ALA A 230 24.25 19.93 14.88
N ASN A 231 24.67 21.12 15.30
CA ASN A 231 26.01 21.67 15.10
C ASN A 231 26.70 21.84 16.47
N PRO A 232 27.97 21.41 16.64
CA PRO A 232 28.90 20.90 15.62
C PRO A 232 28.67 19.44 15.20
N VAL A 233 29.05 19.11 13.96
CA VAL A 233 28.96 17.76 13.39
C VAL A 233 30.12 16.91 13.90
N THR A 234 29.80 15.84 14.62
CA THR A 234 30.72 14.83 15.15
C THR A 234 30.23 13.45 14.72
N SER A 235 31.03 12.39 14.89
CA SER A 235 30.58 11.01 14.64
C SER A 235 29.35 10.60 15.46
N GLN A 236 29.05 11.31 16.55
CA GLN A 236 27.88 11.08 17.40
C GLN A 236 26.67 11.94 17.02
N THR A 237 26.84 12.98 16.19
CA THR A 237 25.76 13.89 15.77
C THR A 237 25.51 13.87 14.26
N LEU A 238 26.33 13.13 13.49
CA LEU A 238 26.14 12.94 12.07
C LEU A 238 24.88 12.12 11.80
N ASN A 239 24.04 12.61 10.88
CA ASN A 239 22.97 11.82 10.35
C ASN A 239 23.52 10.81 9.32
N TYR A 240 23.49 9.51 9.65
CA TYR A 240 24.00 8.43 8.78
C TYR A 240 23.06 8.07 7.62
N CYS A 241 21.95 8.80 7.45
CA CYS A 241 21.00 8.62 6.36
C CYS A 241 21.63 8.61 4.94
N PRO A 242 22.54 9.53 4.56
CA PRO A 242 23.14 9.54 3.22
C PRO A 242 23.97 8.29 2.93
N VAL A 243 24.69 7.79 3.96
CA VAL A 243 25.52 6.58 3.85
C VAL A 243 24.63 5.37 3.59
N ALA A 244 23.54 5.24 4.34
CA ALA A 244 22.59 4.16 4.17
C ALA A 244 21.90 4.19 2.79
N ILE A 245 21.48 5.37 2.32
CA ILE A 245 20.94 5.53 0.96
C ILE A 245 21.95 5.08 -0.08
N GLY A 246 23.23 5.44 0.08
CA GLY A 246 24.32 5.00 -0.80
C GLY A 246 24.52 3.48 -0.79
N VAL A 247 24.51 2.84 0.38
CA VAL A 247 24.60 1.38 0.51
C VAL A 247 23.43 0.68 -0.17
N ILE A 248 22.21 1.17 0.02
CA ILE A 248 21.00 0.62 -0.61
C ILE A 248 21.07 0.79 -2.14
N ALA A 249 21.47 1.96 -2.63
CA ALA A 249 21.63 2.22 -4.06
C ALA A 249 22.68 1.29 -4.68
N LEU A 250 23.81 1.07 -4.00
CA LEU A 250 24.83 0.12 -4.42
C LEU A 250 24.28 -1.31 -4.44
N TYR A 251 23.56 -1.72 -3.40
CA TYR A 251 22.92 -3.04 -3.33
C TYR A 251 21.93 -3.24 -4.49
N ILE A 252 21.11 -2.24 -4.82
CA ILE A 252 20.19 -2.29 -5.96
C ILE A 252 20.97 -2.41 -7.27
N ALA A 253 22.02 -1.63 -7.48
CA ALA A 253 22.83 -1.69 -8.71
C ALA A 253 23.54 -3.05 -8.87
N VAL A 254 24.12 -3.58 -7.80
CA VAL A 254 24.78 -4.90 -7.79
C VAL A 254 23.76 -6.02 -8.00
N SER A 255 22.67 -6.03 -7.23
CA SER A 255 21.63 -7.06 -7.38
C SER A 255 21.00 -7.03 -8.77
N TRP A 256 20.79 -5.84 -9.35
CA TRP A 256 20.28 -5.70 -10.72
C TRP A 256 21.24 -6.28 -11.77
N THR A 257 22.53 -5.95 -11.68
CA THR A 257 23.55 -6.35 -12.66
C THR A 257 23.88 -7.85 -12.59
N PHE A 258 23.92 -8.44 -11.40
CA PHE A 258 24.30 -9.85 -11.25
C PHE A 258 23.11 -10.81 -11.31
N TRP A 259 21.94 -10.39 -10.82
CA TRP A 259 20.83 -11.30 -10.58
C TRP A 259 19.50 -10.85 -11.21
N ALA A 260 18.98 -9.67 -10.87
CA ALA A 260 17.61 -9.29 -11.23
C ALA A 260 17.42 -9.22 -12.76
N ARG A 261 18.39 -8.71 -13.53
CA ARG A 261 18.28 -8.68 -15.01
C ARG A 261 18.16 -10.05 -15.68
N LYS A 262 18.55 -11.13 -14.99
CA LYS A 262 18.55 -12.51 -15.51
C LYS A 262 17.33 -13.31 -15.08
N TYR A 263 16.83 -13.07 -13.86
CA TYR A 263 15.81 -13.92 -13.22
C TYR A 263 14.49 -13.20 -12.94
N PHE A 264 14.47 -11.86 -12.90
CA PHE A 264 13.26 -11.09 -12.65
C PHE A 264 12.47 -10.96 -13.95
N VAL A 265 11.45 -11.80 -14.09
CA VAL A 265 10.39 -11.60 -15.08
C VAL A 265 9.38 -10.68 -14.42
N GLY A 266 9.01 -9.57 -15.08
CA GLY A 266 8.08 -8.57 -14.53
C GLY A 266 6.77 -9.19 -14.00
N PRO A 267 5.98 -8.43 -13.23
CA PRO A 267 4.89 -8.96 -12.41
C PRO A 267 4.00 -9.92 -13.20
N VAL A 268 3.89 -11.16 -12.74
CA VAL A 268 3.06 -12.18 -13.36
C VAL A 268 1.61 -11.73 -13.21
N ARG A 269 0.95 -11.44 -14.32
CA ARG A 269 -0.44 -10.97 -14.34
C ARG A 269 -1.33 -12.09 -13.81
N ALA A 270 -1.96 -11.88 -12.66
CA ALA A 270 -2.91 -12.84 -12.08
C ALA A 270 -4.15 -13.07 -12.97
N VAL A 271 -4.36 -12.23 -13.99
CA VAL A 271 -5.53 -12.28 -14.89
C VAL A 271 -5.41 -13.34 -15.99
N ASP A 272 -4.21 -13.87 -16.26
CA ASP A 272 -4.03 -14.91 -17.31
C ASP A 272 -4.52 -16.30 -16.86
N GLY A 273 -5.00 -16.45 -15.62
CA GLY A 273 -5.63 -17.67 -15.09
C GLY A 273 -7.12 -17.81 -15.38
N LEU A 274 -7.79 -16.75 -15.81
CA LEU A 274 -9.07 -16.87 -16.51
C LEU A 274 -8.73 -17.06 -17.99
N GLN A 275 -8.41 -18.30 -18.36
CA GLN A 275 -8.67 -18.74 -19.72
C GLN A 275 -10.11 -18.30 -20.01
N VAL A 276 -10.23 -17.32 -20.89
CA VAL A 276 -11.46 -17.03 -21.60
C VAL A 276 -11.91 -18.39 -22.12
N ALA A 277 -12.93 -18.97 -21.47
CA ALA A 277 -13.71 -20.01 -22.10
C ALA A 277 -14.03 -19.45 -23.49
N PRO A 278 -13.66 -20.18 -24.56
CA PRO A 278 -13.74 -19.63 -25.90
C PRO A 278 -15.18 -19.14 -26.11
N ALA A 279 -15.32 -17.98 -26.77
CA ALA A 279 -16.56 -17.20 -26.87
C ALA A 279 -17.72 -17.94 -27.59
N ASP A 280 -17.53 -19.22 -27.86
CA ASP A 280 -18.42 -20.26 -28.36
C ASP A 280 -19.22 -20.96 -27.25
N ALA A 281 -18.99 -20.66 -25.96
CA ALA A 281 -19.85 -21.15 -24.87
C ALA A 281 -21.10 -20.26 -24.60
N THR A 282 -21.29 -19.19 -25.36
CA THR A 282 -22.50 -18.34 -25.27
C THR A 282 -23.71 -18.95 -25.99
N ASP A 283 -23.49 -19.90 -26.92
CA ASP A 283 -24.57 -20.58 -27.65
C ASP A 283 -25.12 -21.81 -26.89
N ALA A 284 -24.38 -22.35 -25.92
CA ALA A 284 -24.84 -23.53 -25.17
C ALA A 284 -25.91 -23.23 -24.12
N TYR A 285 -26.06 -21.97 -23.69
CA TYR A 285 -27.06 -21.56 -22.69
C TYR A 285 -28.24 -20.77 -23.28
N ALA A 286 -28.13 -20.26 -24.51
CA ALA A 286 -29.23 -19.61 -25.22
C ALA A 286 -30.39 -20.57 -25.55
N HIS A 287 -30.13 -21.88 -25.61
CA HIS A 287 -31.16 -22.90 -25.85
C HIS A 287 -31.92 -23.33 -24.59
N LEU A 288 -31.44 -22.99 -23.39
CA LEU A 288 -32.09 -23.36 -22.14
C LEU A 288 -33.05 -22.29 -21.62
N GLU A 289 -32.86 -21.01 -21.96
CA GLU A 289 -33.80 -19.95 -21.58
C GLU A 289 -35.01 -19.84 -22.52
N ILE A 290 -34.90 -20.28 -23.78
CA ILE A 290 -36.03 -20.26 -24.74
C ILE A 290 -37.03 -21.41 -24.51
N GLY A 291 -36.65 -22.44 -23.72
CA GLY A 291 -37.52 -23.58 -23.40
C GLY A 291 -38.37 -23.45 -22.13
N ALA A 292 -38.11 -22.46 -21.29
CA ALA A 292 -38.82 -22.28 -20.02
C ALA A 292 -40.08 -21.40 -20.16
N ASP A 293 -40.06 -20.42 -21.07
CA ASP A 293 -41.19 -19.50 -21.26
C ASP A 293 -42.37 -20.14 -22.03
N ASN A 294 -42.11 -21.20 -22.81
CA ASN A 294 -43.16 -21.86 -23.60
C ASN A 294 -43.94 -22.95 -22.83
N LYS A 295 -43.64 -23.19 -21.55
CA LYS A 295 -44.41 -24.11 -20.68
C LYS A 295 -45.32 -23.41 -19.67
N LEU A 296 -45.30 -22.08 -19.62
CA LEU A 296 -46.19 -21.30 -18.75
C LEU A 296 -47.40 -20.68 -19.49
N ALA A 297 -47.46 -20.83 -20.82
CA ALA A 297 -48.57 -20.31 -21.63
C ALA A 297 -49.61 -21.38 -22.03
N GLU A 298 -49.44 -22.65 -21.64
CA GLU A 298 -50.37 -23.76 -21.94
C GLU A 298 -51.12 -24.25 -20.68
N LYS A 299 -51.57 -23.31 -19.83
CA LYS A 299 -52.40 -23.66 -18.67
C LYS A 299 -53.49 -22.63 -18.38
N ASP A 300 -54.23 -22.23 -19.43
CA ASP A 300 -55.50 -21.52 -19.24
C ASP A 300 -56.59 -22.05 -20.19
N SER A 301 -57.74 -22.36 -19.56
CA SER A 301 -59.09 -22.72 -20.07
C SER A 301 -59.49 -24.22 -20.13
N PRO A 302 -60.78 -24.56 -19.84
CA PRO A 302 -61.72 -23.98 -18.89
C PRO A 302 -62.11 -24.97 -17.77
N ILE A 303 -62.73 -24.41 -16.74
CA ILE A 303 -63.25 -25.07 -15.54
C ILE A 303 -64.41 -25.99 -15.95
N ASP A 304 -64.36 -27.27 -15.59
CA ASP A 304 -65.51 -28.19 -15.63
C ASP A 304 -66.07 -28.35 -14.21
N GLU A 305 -67.36 -28.05 -14.06
CA GLU A 305 -68.14 -28.22 -12.85
C GLU A 305 -68.43 -29.71 -12.64
N THR A 306 -67.73 -30.40 -11.74
CA THR A 306 -68.26 -31.59 -11.05
C THR A 306 -67.31 -32.06 -9.94
N GLU A 307 -67.35 -31.40 -8.77
CA GLU A 307 -67.18 -32.06 -7.46
C GLU A 307 -67.43 -31.05 -6.33
N LYS A 308 -68.69 -30.70 -6.14
CA LYS A 308 -69.22 -30.50 -4.79
C LYS A 308 -69.78 -31.85 -4.37
N GLU A 309 -69.09 -32.57 -3.49
CA GLU A 309 -69.69 -33.31 -2.36
C GLU A 309 -68.61 -34.07 -1.58
N SER A 310 -68.75 -34.00 -0.25
CA SER A 310 -68.11 -34.83 0.78
C SER A 310 -66.78 -34.36 1.39
N LEU A 311 -66.92 -34.00 2.69
CA LEU A 311 -65.95 -33.88 3.79
C LEU A 311 -65.30 -32.50 4.01
#